data_AF-A0AAW3TNE3-F1
#
_entry.id   AF-A0AAW3TNE3-F1
#
_cell.length_a   1.000
_cell.length_b   1.000
_cell.length_c   1.000
_cell.angle_alpha   90.00
_cell.angle_beta   90.00
_cell.angle_gamma   90.00
#
_symmetry.space_group_name_H-M   'P 1'
#
loop_
_entity.id
_entity.type
_entity.pdbx_description
1 polymer ?
#
loop_
_entity_poly.entity_id
_entity_poly.type
_entity_poly.pdbx_seq_one_letter_code
_entity_poly.pdbx_strand_id
1 'polypeptide(L)' 'MLTELTATREPLAITQNGEVKAVLQDVASYDETRETLALLKLLALGTIDIEHGDTRALEDVAAAIRTG' A
#
# COMPACT_ATOMS: atom_id res chain seq x y z
N MET A 1 11.44 24.91 1.21
CA MET A 1 10.12 24.26 1.24
C MET A 1 10.10 22.91 0.54
N LEU A 2 10.07 22.81 -0.80
CA LEU A 2 10.02 21.49 -1.47
C LEU A 2 11.25 20.60 -1.17
N THR A 3 12.46 21.17 -1.14
CA THR A 3 13.68 20.45 -0.73
C THR A 3 13.61 19.90 0.69
N GLU A 4 12.96 20.64 1.60
CA GLU A 4 12.82 20.27 3.00
C GLU A 4 11.76 19.17 3.16
N LEU A 5 10.62 19.30 2.48
CA LEU A 5 9.59 18.26 2.35
C LEU A 5 10.19 16.92 1.90
N THR A 6 11.06 16.93 0.88
CA THR A 6 11.72 15.71 0.40
C THR A 6 12.80 15.21 1.36
N ALA A 7 13.52 16.09 2.04
CA ALA A 7 14.59 15.71 2.96
C ALA A 7 14.05 15.10 4.26
N THR A 8 12.97 15.65 4.82
CA THR A 8 12.37 15.17 6.07
C THR A 8 11.31 14.11 5.83
N ARG A 9 10.69 14.09 4.63
CA ARG A 9 9.53 13.27 4.27
C ARG A 9 8.31 13.52 5.16
N GLU A 10 8.27 14.70 5.81
CA GLU A 10 7.14 15.11 6.63
C GLU A 10 6.09 15.82 5.76
N PRO A 11 4.83 15.34 5.71
CA PRO A 11 3.79 15.97 4.91
C PRO A 11 3.36 17.34 5.49
N LEU A 12 3.07 18.30 4.61
CA LEU A 12 2.61 19.63 4.97
C LEU A 12 1.10 19.76 4.79
N ALA A 13 0.39 20.14 5.85
CA ALA A 13 -1.04 20.44 5.78
C ALA A 13 -1.29 21.90 5.33
N ILE A 14 -2.21 22.09 4.40
CA ILE A 14 -2.66 23.40 3.91
C ILE A 14 -4.02 23.69 4.56
N THR A 15 -4.11 24.78 5.33
CA THR A 15 -5.33 25.19 6.03
C THR A 15 -6.01 26.39 5.39
N GLN A 16 -7.34 26.43 5.44
CA GLN A 16 -8.16 27.62 5.13
C GLN A 16 -9.23 27.78 6.19
N ASN A 17 -9.39 28.99 6.72
CA ASN A 17 -10.34 29.31 7.79
C ASN A 17 -10.22 28.40 9.03
N GLY A 18 -8.99 27.97 9.36
CA GLY A 18 -8.72 27.08 10.51
C GLY A 18 -8.91 25.59 10.24
N GLU A 19 -9.31 25.19 9.03
CA GLU A 19 -9.52 23.78 8.67
C GLU A 19 -8.49 23.29 7.66
N VAL A 20 -8.00 22.06 7.81
CA VAL A 20 -7.15 21.41 6.81
C VAL A 20 -7.95 21.11 5.55
N LYS A 21 -7.46 21.59 4.41
CA LYS A 21 -8.10 21.41 3.09
C LYS A 21 -7.30 20.53 2.14
N ALA A 22 -5.98 20.48 2.30
CA ALA A 22 -5.10 19.65 1.47
C ALA A 22 -3.84 19.24 2.25
N VAL A 23 -3.16 18.22 1.74
CA VAL A 23 -1.84 17.78 2.22
C VAL A 23 -0.89 17.73 1.03
N LEU A 24 0.27 18.37 1.16
CA LEU A 24 1.38 18.24 0.22
C LEU A 24 2.40 17.25 0.81
N GLN A 25 2.78 16.25 0.02
CA GLN A 25 3.77 15.24 0.40
C GLN A 25 4.72 15.02 -0.77
N ASP A 26 5.92 14.49 -0.52
CA ASP A 26 6.83 14.11 -1.59
C ASP A 26 6.33 12.85 -2.31
N VAL A 27 6.69 12.71 -3.58
CA VAL A 27 6.19 11.63 -4.44
C VAL A 27 6.66 10.25 -3.97
N ALA A 28 7.88 10.15 -3.45
CA ALA A 28 8.40 8.85 -3.04
C ALA A 28 7.66 8.32 -1.79
N SER A 29 7.32 9.19 -0.82
CA SER A 29 6.48 8.82 0.32
C SER A 29 5.04 8.49 -0.08
N TYR A 30 4.49 9.18 -1.08
CA TYR A 30 3.18 8.87 -1.65
C TYR A 30 3.16 7.46 -2.27
N ASP A 31 4.16 7.13 -3.08
CA ASP A 31 4.26 5.82 -3.74
C ASP A 31 4.47 4.69 -2.72
N GLU A 32 5.34 4.88 -1.73
CA GLU A 32 5.58 3.92 -0.63
C GLU A 32 4.30 3.65 0.17
N THR A 33 3.52 4.70 0.48
CA THR A 33 2.23 4.56 1.14
C THR A 33 1.26 3.73 0.29
N ARG A 34 1.22 3.98 -1.03
CA ARG A 34 0.35 3.22 -1.95
C ARG A 34 0.75 1.75 -2.06
N GLU A 35 2.04 1.47 -2.13
CA GLU A 35 2.56 0.10 -2.14
C GLU A 35 2.21 -0.62 -0.84
N THR A 36 2.42 0.04 0.31
CA THR A 36 2.05 -0.50 1.62
C THR A 36 0.56 -0.82 1.70
N LEU A 37 -0.32 0.09 1.26
CA LEU A 37 -1.76 -0.15 1.22
C LEU A 37 -2.14 -1.31 0.28
N ALA A 38 -1.44 -1.47 -0.84
CA ALA A 38 -1.66 -2.60 -1.74
C ALA A 38 -1.28 -3.94 -1.07
N LEU A 39 -0.14 -4.00 -0.37
CA LEU A 39 0.27 -5.18 0.38
C LEU A 39 -0.70 -5.51 1.51
N LEU A 40 -1.14 -4.50 2.28
CA LEU A 40 -2.15 -4.70 3.32
C LEU A 40 -3.48 -5.20 2.76
N LYS A 41 -3.87 -4.75 1.56
CA LYS A 41 -5.05 -5.27 0.87
C LYS A 41 -4.86 -6.74 0.47
N LEU A 42 -3.71 -7.10 -0.09
CA LEU A 42 -3.40 -8.51 -0.41
C LEU A 42 -3.44 -9.40 0.83
N LEU A 43 -2.89 -8.92 1.95
CA LEU A 43 -2.94 -9.62 3.23
C LEU A 43 -4.38 -9.83 3.72
N ALA A 44 -5.20 -8.77 3.69
CA ALA A 44 -6.60 -8.86 4.11
C ALA A 44 -7.41 -9.81 3.22
N LEU A 45 -7.19 -9.77 1.90
CA LEU A 45 -7.81 -10.71 0.96
C LEU A 45 -7.36 -12.14 1.25
N GLY A 46 -6.07 -12.37 1.45
CA GLY A 46 -5.55 -13.70 1.81
C GLY A 46 -6.13 -14.25 3.11
N THR A 47 -6.35 -13.41 4.12
CA THR A 47 -7.04 -13.82 5.36
C THR A 47 -8.47 -14.27 5.06
N ILE A 48 -9.22 -13.53 4.24
CA ILE A 48 -10.59 -13.87 3.85
C ILE A 48 -10.61 -15.20 3.06
N ASP A 49 -9.68 -15.38 2.12
CA ASP A 49 -9.57 -16.59 1.31
C ASP A 49 -9.31 -17.82 2.20
N ILE A 50 -8.44 -17.68 3.21
CA ILE A 50 -8.18 -18.76 4.19
C ILE A 50 -9.44 -19.09 4.99
N GLU A 51 -10.15 -18.08 5.49
CA GLU A 51 -11.38 -18.26 6.27
C GLU A 51 -12.49 -18.97 5.48
N HIS A 52 -12.59 -18.70 4.17
CA HIS A 52 -13.55 -19.37 3.28
C HIS A 52 -13.05 -20.71 2.72
N GLY A 53 -11.80 -21.07 2.96
CA GLY A 53 -11.19 -22.28 2.41
C GLY A 53 -10.83 -22.16 0.92
N ASP A 54 -10.81 -20.94 0.37
CA ASP A 54 -10.41 -20.60 -1.01
C ASP A 54 -8.88 -20.68 -1.17
N THR A 55 -8.32 -21.84 -0.84
CA THR A 55 -6.88 -22.11 -0.85
C THR A 55 -6.54 -23.24 -1.82
N ARG A 56 -5.28 -23.30 -2.25
CA ARG A 56 -4.76 -24.38 -3.10
C ARG A 56 -3.60 -25.06 -2.41
N ALA A 57 -3.52 -26.38 -2.54
CA ALA A 57 -2.40 -27.13 -2.03
C ALA A 57 -1.10 -26.75 -2.76
N LEU A 58 0.02 -26.76 -2.03
CA LEU A 58 1.31 -26.31 -2.56
C LEU A 58 1.76 -27.18 -3.75
N GLU A 59 1.52 -28.48 -3.67
CA GLU A 59 1.81 -29.45 -4.72
C GLU A 59 1.13 -29.10 -6.05
N ASP A 60 -0.13 -28.65 -6.01
CA ASP A 60 -0.91 -28.28 -7.18
C ASP A 60 -0.37 -27.01 -7.83
N VAL A 61 0.00 -26.02 -7.00
CA VAL A 61 0.59 -24.76 -7.46
C VAL A 61 1.96 -25.00 -8.08
N ALA A 62 2.81 -25.81 -7.42
CA ALA A 62 4.14 -26.14 -7.91
C ALA A 62 4.11 -26.93 -9.22
N ALA A 63 3.13 -27.82 -9.40
CA ALA A 63 2.91 -28.53 -10.65
C ALA A 63 2.47 -27.58 -11.79
N ALA A 64 1.56 -26.65 -11.50
CA ALA A 64 1.10 -25.66 -12.48
C ALA A 64 2.24 -24.74 -12.97
N ILE A 65 3.10 -24.26 -12.07
CA ILE A 65 4.25 -23.39 -12.44
C ILE A 65 5.26 -24.15 -13.31
N ARG A 66 5.49 -25.45 -13.08
CA ARG A 66 6.45 -26.25 -13.87
C ARG A 66 5.97 -26.60 -15.28
N THR A 67 4.67 -26.47 -15.54
CA THR A 67 4.05 -26.84 -16.81
C THR A 67 3.66 -25.64 -17.68
N GLY A 68 3.82 -24.43 -17.15
CA GLY A 68 3.63 -23.15 -17.86
C GLY A 68 4.93 -22.52 -18.36
#